data_AF-A0A2E3ZUM0-F1
#
_entry.id   AF-A0A2E3ZUM0-F1
#
_cell.length_a   1.000
_cell.length_b   1.000
_cell.length_c   1.000
_cell.angle_alpha   90.00
_cell.angle_beta   90.00
_cell.angle_gamma   90.00
#
_symmetry.space_group_name_H-M   'P 1'
#
loop_
_entity.id
_entity.type
_entity.pdbx_description
1 polymer ?
#
loop_
_entity_poly.entity_id
_entity_poly.type
_entity_poly.pdbx_seq_one_letter_code
_entity_poly.pdbx_strand_id
1 'polypeptide(L)'
;MKKLKYKIENITRKEIKDLNYLKQSIFEGNIFIFKKLSNSLELVNLIDSYFYQYFGVNIEDFITEENPKNFQKNKISDFQEKIKNSKILLDVFSNLLKDLKFNIQHTFSDKITFRYSPAFKKKPLGMLKPSKAHRDTWASNVFNQINWWVPLHKVNKSNSIFIVPDYFKKKSYQ
;
A
#
# COMPACT_ATOMS: atom_id res chain seq x y z
N MET A 1 -21.63 -23.75 -0.38
CA MET A 1 -20.72 -22.57 -0.39
C MET A 1 -20.99 -21.73 -1.62
N LYS A 2 -21.38 -20.45 -1.49
CA LYS A 2 -21.45 -19.54 -2.64
C LYS A 2 -20.03 -19.34 -3.17
N LYS A 3 -19.79 -19.64 -4.45
CA LYS A 3 -18.51 -19.40 -5.14
C LYS A 3 -18.21 -17.90 -5.03
N LEU A 4 -17.03 -17.54 -4.53
CA LEU A 4 -16.59 -16.14 -4.47
C LEU A 4 -16.60 -15.59 -5.91
N LYS A 5 -17.20 -14.41 -6.10
CA LYS A 5 -17.28 -13.75 -7.42
C LYS A 5 -15.99 -13.05 -7.84
N TYR A 6 -14.95 -13.14 -7.01
CA TYR A 6 -13.64 -12.53 -7.20
C TYR A 6 -12.55 -13.57 -6.97
N LYS A 7 -11.37 -13.33 -7.53
CA LYS A 7 -10.19 -14.16 -7.35
C LYS A 7 -9.13 -13.40 -6.57
N ILE A 8 -8.45 -14.10 -5.68
CA ILE A 8 -7.18 -13.66 -5.10
C ILE A 8 -6.09 -14.46 -5.80
N GLU A 9 -5.28 -13.78 -6.59
CA GLU A 9 -4.23 -14.41 -7.39
C GLU A 9 -2.86 -14.09 -6.81
N ASN A 10 -2.11 -15.15 -6.47
CA ASN A 10 -0.71 -15.01 -6.08
C ASN A 10 0.11 -15.05 -7.36
N ILE A 11 0.80 -13.96 -7.67
CA ILE A 11 1.52 -13.80 -8.93
C ILE A 11 3.00 -13.51 -8.67
N THR A 12 3.85 -14.12 -9.49
CA THR A 12 5.26 -13.83 -9.63
C THR A 12 5.48 -12.93 -10.85
N ARG A 13 6.57 -12.17 -10.86
CA ARG A 13 6.90 -11.25 -11.98
C ARG A 13 6.83 -11.93 -13.36
N LYS A 14 7.23 -13.20 -13.47
CA LYS A 14 7.30 -13.95 -14.73
C LYS A 14 5.93 -14.25 -15.35
N GLU A 15 4.86 -14.13 -14.58
CA GLU A 15 3.51 -14.54 -15.00
C GLU A 15 2.70 -13.40 -15.63
N ILE A 16 3.13 -12.14 -15.51
CA ILE A 16 2.48 -11.01 -16.19
C ILE A 16 2.88 -11.01 -17.66
N LYS A 17 2.08 -11.69 -18.48
CA LYS A 17 2.26 -11.74 -19.94
C LYS A 17 1.47 -10.66 -20.67
N ASP A 18 0.37 -10.20 -20.08
CA ASP A 18 -0.53 -9.20 -20.67
C ASP A 18 -0.96 -8.17 -19.61
N LEU A 19 -0.54 -6.92 -19.80
CA LEU A 19 -0.87 -5.81 -18.91
C LEU A 19 -2.34 -5.37 -19.04
N ASN A 20 -2.95 -5.51 -20.23
CA ASN A 20 -4.36 -5.15 -20.43
C ASN A 20 -5.25 -6.13 -19.68
N TYR A 21 -4.94 -7.42 -19.74
CA TYR A 21 -5.59 -8.43 -18.92
C TYR A 21 -5.47 -8.11 -17.42
N LEU A 22 -4.27 -7.75 -16.93
CA LEU A 22 -4.08 -7.40 -15.52
C LEU A 22 -4.97 -6.22 -15.10
N LYS A 23 -4.96 -5.14 -15.88
CA LYS A 23 -5.76 -3.93 -15.63
C LYS A 23 -7.26 -4.25 -15.62
N GLN A 24 -7.73 -4.99 -16.62
CA GLN A 24 -9.14 -5.40 -16.72
C GLN A 24 -9.54 -6.30 -15.55
N SER A 25 -8.69 -7.25 -15.16
CA SER A 25 -8.95 -8.15 -14.04
C SER A 25 -9.03 -7.41 -12.70
N ILE A 26 -8.17 -6.40 -12.48
CA ILE A 26 -8.26 -5.50 -11.32
C ILE A 26 -9.58 -4.73 -11.36
N PHE A 27 -9.96 -4.17 -12.50
CA PHE A 27 -11.22 -3.45 -12.68
C PHE A 27 -12.46 -4.31 -12.38
N GLU A 28 -12.40 -5.60 -12.71
CA GLU A 28 -13.46 -6.58 -12.40
C GLU A 28 -13.54 -6.95 -10.91
N GLY A 29 -12.56 -6.51 -10.11
CA GLY A 29 -12.51 -6.69 -8.66
C GLY A 29 -11.59 -7.81 -8.18
N ASN A 30 -10.73 -8.36 -9.05
CA ASN A 30 -9.74 -9.35 -8.63
C ASN A 30 -8.58 -8.67 -7.88
N ILE A 31 -8.04 -9.39 -6.91
CA ILE A 31 -6.94 -8.91 -6.06
C ILE A 31 -5.68 -9.68 -6.42
N PHE A 32 -4.61 -8.94 -6.69
CA PHE A 32 -3.31 -9.50 -7.04
C PHE A 32 -2.32 -9.33 -5.90
N ILE A 33 -1.70 -10.43 -5.48
CA ILE A 33 -0.65 -10.45 -4.48
C ILE A 33 0.66 -10.80 -5.20
N PHE A 34 1.49 -9.79 -5.42
CA PHE A 34 2.81 -10.00 -5.97
C PHE A 34 3.79 -10.46 -4.90
N LYS A 35 4.54 -11.52 -5.19
CA LYS A 35 5.57 -12.05 -4.28
C LYS A 35 6.95 -11.93 -4.91
N LYS A 36 7.95 -11.74 -4.04
CA LYS A 36 9.38 -11.78 -4.39
C LYS A 36 9.78 -10.78 -5.48
N LEU A 37 9.24 -9.56 -5.44
CA LEU A 37 9.69 -8.47 -6.33
C LEU A 37 10.89 -7.76 -5.69
N SER A 38 12.05 -7.76 -6.36
CA SER A 38 13.28 -7.13 -5.85
C SER A 38 13.07 -5.66 -5.47
N ASN A 39 12.43 -4.88 -6.34
CA ASN A 39 12.20 -3.46 -6.10
C ASN A 39 11.20 -3.23 -4.95
N SER A 40 10.30 -4.18 -4.68
CA SER A 40 9.44 -4.09 -3.48
C SER A 40 10.24 -4.30 -2.19
N LEU A 41 11.22 -5.21 -2.21
CA LEU A 41 12.10 -5.43 -1.06
C LEU A 41 13.04 -4.23 -0.87
N GLU A 42 13.54 -3.65 -1.96
CA GLU A 42 14.34 -2.43 -1.93
C GLU A 42 13.56 -1.25 -1.33
N LEU A 43 12.29 -1.06 -1.71
CA LEU A 43 11.41 -0.05 -1.08
C LEU A 43 11.29 -0.26 0.42
N VAL A 44 11.04 -1.50 0.86
CA VAL A 44 10.93 -1.83 2.29
C VAL A 44 12.22 -1.51 3.03
N ASN A 45 13.37 -1.96 2.50
CA ASN A 45 14.68 -1.76 3.12
C ASN A 45 15.08 -0.28 3.20
N LEU A 46 14.79 0.51 2.16
CA LEU A 46 15.02 1.96 2.18
C LEU A 46 14.15 2.65 3.22
N ILE A 47 12.87 2.30 3.30
CA ILE A 47 11.96 2.90 4.28
C ILE A 47 12.38 2.52 5.70
N ASP A 48 12.75 1.27 5.96
CA ASP A 48 13.25 0.83 7.27
C ASP A 48 14.56 1.53 7.65
N SER A 49 15.47 1.73 6.68
CA SER A 49 16.71 2.47 6.89
C SER A 49 16.45 3.94 7.24
N TYR A 50 15.54 4.61 6.51
CA TYR A 50 15.11 5.97 6.83
C TYR A 50 14.43 6.04 8.19
N PHE A 51 13.63 5.03 8.53
CA PHE A 51 12.93 4.95 9.81
C PHE A 51 13.94 4.83 10.95
N TYR A 52 14.91 3.93 10.85
CA TYR A 52 15.99 3.78 11.83
C TYR A 52 16.82 5.06 11.99
N GLN A 53 17.24 5.68 10.87
CA GLN A 53 17.98 6.94 10.93
C GLN A 53 17.20 8.07 11.61
N TYR A 54 15.87 8.08 11.48
CA TYR A 54 15.03 9.13 12.02
C TYR A 54 14.57 8.87 13.46
N PHE A 55 14.29 7.61 13.83
CA PHE A 55 13.72 7.23 15.12
C PHE A 55 14.68 6.46 16.04
N GLY A 56 15.81 5.96 15.51
CA GLY A 56 16.77 5.13 16.26
C GLY A 56 16.28 3.70 16.53
N VAL A 57 15.23 3.25 15.85
CA VAL A 57 14.61 1.93 16.02
C VAL A 57 14.10 1.46 14.67
N ASN A 58 14.13 0.15 14.40
CA ASN A 58 13.60 -0.43 13.16
C ASN A 58 12.08 -0.56 13.23
N ILE A 59 11.43 -0.74 12.08
CA ILE A 59 9.96 -0.80 12.00
C ILE A 59 9.39 -1.99 12.77
N GLU A 60 10.02 -3.17 12.67
CA GLU A 60 9.55 -4.39 13.35
C GLU A 60 9.54 -4.22 14.88
N ASP A 61 10.53 -3.50 15.43
CA ASP A 61 10.61 -3.21 16.86
C ASP A 61 9.65 -2.07 17.25
N PHE A 62 9.44 -1.09 16.36
CA PHE A 62 8.53 0.04 16.59
C PHE A 62 7.07 -0.37 16.72
N ILE A 63 6.61 -1.41 16.01
CA ILE A 63 5.20 -1.83 16.02
C ILE A 63 4.77 -2.55 17.31
N THR A 64 5.68 -2.72 18.28
CA THR A 64 5.36 -3.23 19.63
C THR A 64 4.51 -2.24 20.43
N GLU A 65 3.79 -2.69 21.47
CA GLU A 65 2.76 -1.87 22.13
C GLU A 65 3.26 -0.62 22.86
N GLU A 66 4.54 -0.57 23.21
CA GLU A 66 5.14 0.48 24.04
C GLU A 66 5.67 1.65 23.21
N ASN A 67 6.28 1.37 22.07
CA ASN A 67 6.96 2.36 21.24
C ASN A 67 6.03 3.48 20.73
N PRO A 68 4.85 3.20 20.15
CA PRO A 68 3.96 4.26 19.64
C PRO A 68 3.46 5.25 20.71
N LYS A 69 3.55 4.91 22.00
CA LYS A 69 3.22 5.84 23.11
C LYS A 69 4.34 6.85 23.36
N ASN A 70 5.59 6.43 23.17
CA ASN A 70 6.79 7.22 23.46
C ASN A 70 7.15 8.18 22.30
N PHE A 71 6.76 7.85 21.06
CA PHE A 71 6.97 8.71 19.92
C PHE A 71 5.86 9.77 19.80
N GLN A 72 6.20 11.03 20.07
CA GLN A 72 5.28 12.17 19.94
C GLN A 72 4.73 12.26 18.51
N LYS A 73 3.41 12.50 18.38
CA LYS A 73 2.66 12.54 17.11
C LYS A 73 3.31 13.37 16.01
N ASN A 74 3.96 14.48 16.36
CA ASN A 74 4.59 15.40 15.40
C ASN A 74 5.71 14.73 14.60
N LYS A 75 6.51 13.86 15.23
CA LYS A 75 7.63 13.18 14.58
C LYS A 75 7.19 12.20 13.48
N ILE A 76 6.04 11.54 13.65
CA ILE A 76 5.50 10.63 12.63
C ILE A 76 4.99 11.41 11.42
N SER A 77 4.33 12.56 11.63
CA SER A 77 3.89 13.43 10.52
C SER A 77 5.09 13.93 9.71
N ASP A 78 6.14 14.38 10.38
CA ASP A 78 7.37 14.87 9.74
C ASP A 78 8.04 13.76 8.92
N PHE A 79 8.10 12.54 9.47
CA PHE A 79 8.60 11.38 8.74
C PHE A 79 7.73 11.04 7.53
N GLN A 80 6.40 11.10 7.66
CA GLN A 80 5.47 10.89 6.54
C GLN A 80 5.70 11.90 5.42
N GLU A 81 5.97 13.17 5.75
CA GLU A 81 6.27 14.20 4.76
C GLU A 81 7.61 13.94 4.06
N LYS A 82 8.66 13.52 4.80
CA LYS A 82 9.94 13.11 4.22
C LYS A 82 9.79 11.96 3.22
N ILE A 83 9.04 10.92 3.60
CA ILE A 83 8.74 9.78 2.71
C ILE A 83 7.99 10.27 1.47
N LYS A 84 6.94 11.09 1.66
CA LYS A 84 6.12 11.64 0.58
C LYS A 84 6.93 12.42 -0.45
N ASN A 85 7.99 13.11 -0.04
CA ASN A 85 8.82 13.93 -0.91
C ASN A 85 10.13 13.24 -1.36
N SER A 86 10.33 11.96 -1.05
CA SER A 86 11.55 11.23 -1.43
C SER A 86 11.51 10.83 -2.91
N LYS A 87 12.39 11.45 -3.71
CA LYS A 87 12.60 11.10 -5.12
C LYS A 87 13.15 9.67 -5.28
N ILE A 88 14.04 9.26 -4.39
CA ILE A 88 14.65 7.92 -4.41
C ILE A 88 13.56 6.84 -4.29
N LEU A 89 12.61 6.99 -3.35
CA LEU A 89 11.52 6.03 -3.21
C LEU A 89 10.63 6.01 -4.47
N LEU A 90 10.36 7.18 -5.06
CA LEU A 90 9.59 7.26 -6.30
C LEU A 90 10.31 6.58 -7.48
N ASP A 91 11.63 6.71 -7.57
CA ASP A 91 12.44 6.07 -8.61
C ASP A 91 12.44 4.55 -8.50
N VAL A 92 12.58 4.01 -7.27
CA VAL A 92 12.49 2.56 -7.03
C VAL A 92 11.07 2.05 -7.36
N PHE A 93 10.03 2.81 -7.00
CA PHE A 93 8.66 2.46 -7.38
C PHE A 93 8.43 2.52 -8.90
N SER A 94 9.02 3.51 -9.59
CA SER A 94 9.01 3.57 -11.05
C SER A 94 9.67 2.33 -11.68
N ASN A 95 10.79 1.87 -11.11
CA ASN A 95 11.45 0.64 -11.54
C ASN A 95 10.60 -0.62 -11.25
N LEU A 96 9.89 -0.66 -10.12
CA LEU A 96 8.89 -1.71 -9.84
C LEU A 96 7.82 -1.77 -10.94
N LEU A 97 7.28 -0.62 -11.35
CA LEU A 97 6.28 -0.55 -12.41
C LEU A 97 6.83 -1.01 -13.77
N LYS A 98 8.06 -0.60 -14.14
CA LYS A 98 8.76 -1.10 -15.34
C LYS A 98 8.93 -2.62 -15.31
N ASP A 99 9.28 -3.17 -14.15
CA ASP A 99 9.47 -4.61 -13.96
C ASP A 99 8.18 -5.41 -14.18
N LEU A 100 7.04 -4.78 -13.88
CA LEU A 100 5.69 -5.29 -14.11
C LEU A 100 5.15 -4.91 -15.50
N LYS A 101 6.01 -4.41 -16.40
CA LYS A 101 5.73 -4.04 -17.79
C LYS A 101 4.80 -2.83 -17.97
N PHE A 102 4.61 -2.01 -16.94
CA PHE A 102 3.92 -0.73 -17.11
C PHE A 102 4.76 0.24 -17.94
N ASN A 103 4.11 0.98 -18.84
CA ASN A 103 4.74 2.07 -19.56
C ASN A 103 4.77 3.32 -18.66
N ILE A 104 5.95 3.63 -18.11
CA ILE A 104 6.13 4.77 -17.21
C ILE A 104 5.88 6.14 -17.86
N GLN A 105 5.99 6.28 -19.18
CA GLN A 105 5.67 7.54 -19.87
C GLN A 105 4.17 7.85 -19.88
N HIS A 106 3.34 6.81 -19.73
CA HIS A 106 1.87 6.92 -19.70
C HIS A 106 1.30 6.49 -18.33
N THR A 107 2.14 6.42 -17.30
CA THR A 107 1.72 6.06 -15.95
C THR A 107 1.98 7.25 -15.03
N PHE A 108 0.88 7.83 -14.55
CA PHE A 108 0.93 8.87 -13.53
C PHE A 108 0.78 8.22 -12.16
N SER A 109 1.57 8.66 -11.19
CA SER A 109 1.53 8.17 -9.82
C SER A 109 1.28 9.33 -8.86
N ASP A 110 0.45 9.10 -7.85
CA ASP A 110 0.51 9.91 -6.63
C ASP A 110 1.82 9.60 -5.88
N LYS A 111 2.14 10.40 -4.87
CA LYS A 111 3.32 10.23 -4.04
C LYS A 111 3.19 8.99 -3.15
N ILE A 112 4.34 8.37 -2.84
CA ILE A 112 4.41 7.26 -1.90
C ILE A 112 4.11 7.77 -0.50
N THR A 113 3.26 7.08 0.25
CA THR A 113 2.91 7.48 1.61
C THR A 113 3.23 6.40 2.62
N PHE A 114 3.83 6.80 3.75
CA PHE A 114 4.00 5.93 4.91
C PHE A 114 2.73 5.97 5.77
N ARG A 115 2.16 4.80 6.11
CA ARG A 115 0.93 4.73 6.90
C ARG A 115 1.14 3.92 8.17
N TYR A 116 0.89 4.56 9.31
CA TYR A 116 0.73 3.87 10.59
C TYR A 116 -0.76 3.64 10.84
N SER A 117 -1.15 2.38 10.92
CA SER A 117 -2.51 1.99 11.29
C SER A 117 -2.47 1.30 12.66
N PRO A 118 -3.01 1.92 13.71
CA PRO A 118 -2.98 1.34 15.05
C PRO A 118 -3.94 0.14 15.15
N ALA A 119 -3.75 -0.69 16.17
CA ALA A 119 -4.71 -1.73 16.55
C ALA A 119 -6.09 -1.12 16.88
N PHE A 120 -7.13 -1.96 16.83
CA PHE A 120 -8.51 -1.53 17.10
C PHE A 120 -8.61 -0.76 18.44
N LYS A 121 -9.31 0.37 18.44
CA LYS A 121 -9.46 1.33 19.56
C LYS A 121 -8.19 2.09 20.01
N LYS A 122 -7.01 1.86 19.42
CA LYS A 122 -5.83 2.68 19.67
C LYS A 122 -5.84 3.95 18.79
N LYS A 123 -5.25 5.04 19.29
CA LYS A 123 -5.23 6.34 18.58
C LYS A 123 -4.28 6.27 17.37
N PRO A 124 -4.69 6.80 16.20
CA PRO A 124 -3.79 6.90 15.06
C PRO A 124 -2.75 7.99 15.27
N LEU A 125 -1.55 7.75 14.74
CA LEU A 125 -0.45 8.71 14.70
C LEU A 125 -0.27 9.26 13.28
N GLY A 126 0.28 10.46 13.18
CA GLY A 126 0.56 11.12 11.91
C GLY A 126 -0.65 11.77 11.24
N MET A 127 -0.49 12.04 9.95
CA MET A 127 -1.45 12.73 9.09
C MET A 127 -2.51 11.78 8.50
N LEU A 128 -2.12 10.53 8.22
CA LEU A 128 -2.96 9.56 7.50
C LEU A 128 -3.76 8.69 8.45
N LYS A 129 -4.87 9.24 8.96
CA LYS A 129 -5.80 8.50 9.83
C LYS A 129 -6.42 7.29 9.11
N PRO A 130 -6.73 6.21 9.83
CA PRO A 130 -7.53 5.12 9.29
C PRO A 130 -8.89 5.62 8.81
N SER A 131 -9.25 5.28 7.59
CA SER A 131 -10.57 5.58 7.04
C SER A 131 -11.58 4.54 7.53
N LYS A 132 -12.86 4.93 7.64
CA LYS A 132 -13.96 3.97 7.75
C LYS A 132 -14.02 3.11 6.48
N ALA A 133 -14.77 2.01 6.50
CA ALA A 133 -15.03 1.24 5.28
C ALA A 133 -15.61 2.17 4.21
N HIS A 134 -14.91 2.28 3.08
CA HIS A 134 -15.27 3.14 1.96
C HIS A 134 -14.86 2.43 0.67
N ARG A 135 -15.31 2.99 -0.45
CA ARG A 135 -14.69 2.72 -1.74
C ARG A 135 -13.75 3.86 -2.04
N ASP A 136 -12.59 3.54 -2.56
CA ASP A 136 -11.73 4.53 -3.20
C ASP A 136 -12.41 4.92 -4.52
N THR A 137 -13.34 5.86 -4.45
CA THR A 137 -14.02 6.42 -5.62
C THR A 137 -13.55 7.85 -5.85
N TRP A 138 -12.79 8.04 -6.93
CA TRP A 138 -12.80 9.24 -7.78
C TRP A 138 -12.62 10.59 -7.07
N ALA A 139 -11.44 10.83 -6.49
CA ALA A 139 -11.06 12.17 -6.05
C ALA A 139 -10.43 13.04 -7.16
N SER A 140 -10.37 12.62 -8.44
CA SER A 140 -9.55 13.35 -9.42
C SER A 140 -9.79 13.10 -10.93
N ASN A 141 -10.97 12.66 -11.39
CA ASN A 141 -11.25 12.41 -12.84
C ASN A 141 -10.35 11.36 -13.53
N VAL A 142 -9.56 10.57 -12.80
CA VAL A 142 -8.73 9.51 -13.39
C VAL A 142 -9.55 8.22 -13.49
N PHE A 143 -9.92 7.84 -14.71
CA PHE A 143 -10.78 6.69 -14.99
C PHE A 143 -10.19 5.32 -14.60
N ASN A 144 -8.86 5.24 -14.40
CA ASN A 144 -8.14 3.98 -14.21
C ASN A 144 -7.09 4.07 -13.08
N GLN A 145 -7.53 4.26 -11.83
CA GLN A 145 -6.64 4.26 -10.67
C GLN A 145 -6.38 2.82 -10.18
N ILE A 146 -5.10 2.47 -10.00
CA ILE A 146 -4.67 1.21 -9.37
C ILE A 146 -3.99 1.57 -8.04
N ASN A 147 -4.52 1.05 -6.95
CA ASN A 147 -3.92 1.22 -5.63
C ASN A 147 -2.89 0.12 -5.36
N TRP A 148 -1.74 0.54 -4.84
CA TRP A 148 -0.64 -0.34 -4.45
C TRP A 148 -0.41 -0.25 -2.95
N TRP A 149 -0.24 -1.40 -2.31
CA TRP A 149 0.13 -1.51 -0.90
C TRP A 149 1.34 -2.42 -0.75
N VAL A 150 2.37 -1.93 -0.07
CA VAL A 150 3.57 -2.69 0.26
C VAL A 150 3.65 -2.77 1.78
N PRO A 151 3.46 -3.96 2.39
CA PRO A 151 3.58 -4.11 3.83
C PRO A 151 5.06 -3.97 4.24
N LEU A 152 5.32 -3.16 5.28
CA LEU A 152 6.67 -2.93 5.82
C LEU A 152 7.05 -3.93 6.92
N HIS A 153 6.12 -4.76 7.35
CA HIS A 153 6.30 -5.79 8.38
C HIS A 153 5.43 -7.01 8.03
N LYS A 154 5.60 -8.11 8.77
CA LYS A 154 4.82 -9.33 8.53
C LYS A 154 3.33 -9.09 8.80
N VAL A 155 2.51 -9.31 7.78
CA VAL A 155 1.05 -9.23 7.89
C VAL A 155 0.45 -10.59 8.27
N ASN A 156 -0.56 -10.52 9.13
CA ASN A 156 -1.41 -11.60 9.58
C ASN A 156 -2.87 -11.12 9.60
N LYS A 157 -3.81 -11.98 9.99
CA LYS A 157 -5.25 -11.66 9.97
C LYS A 157 -5.64 -10.46 10.85
N SER A 158 -4.84 -10.12 11.86
CA SER A 158 -5.12 -9.06 12.84
C SER A 158 -4.42 -7.72 12.57
N ASN A 159 -3.46 -7.65 11.64
CA ASN A 159 -2.69 -6.42 11.33
C ASN A 159 -2.60 -6.15 9.81
N SER A 160 -3.63 -6.52 9.05
CA SER A 160 -3.67 -6.35 7.59
C SER A 160 -4.84 -5.48 7.12
N ILE A 161 -4.89 -5.25 5.80
CA ILE A 161 -5.97 -4.54 5.13
C ILE A 161 -7.16 -5.49 4.96
N PHE A 162 -8.36 -5.00 5.27
CA PHE A 162 -9.60 -5.72 5.04
C PHE A 162 -10.27 -5.24 3.76
N ILE A 163 -10.42 -6.13 2.78
CA ILE A 163 -11.08 -5.85 1.49
C ILE A 163 -12.34 -6.69 1.40
N VAL A 164 -13.44 -6.08 0.93
CA VAL A 164 -14.75 -6.74 0.78
C VAL A 164 -15.21 -6.69 -0.69
N PRO A 165 -14.70 -7.56 -1.57
CA PRO A 165 -14.96 -7.43 -3.02
C PRO A 165 -16.43 -7.66 -3.40
N ASP A 166 -17.18 -8.45 -2.62
CA ASP A 166 -18.63 -8.61 -2.81
C ASP A 166 -19.40 -7.29 -2.72
N TYR A 167 -18.82 -6.30 -2.03
CA TYR A 167 -19.39 -4.97 -1.94
C TYR A 167 -19.06 -4.10 -3.13
N PHE A 168 -18.17 -4.47 -4.08
CA PHE A 168 -17.79 -3.66 -5.26
C PHE A 168 -18.92 -3.48 -6.28
N LYS A 169 -19.90 -4.38 -6.30
CA LYS A 169 -21.06 -4.32 -7.22
C LYS A 169 -22.33 -3.76 -6.58
N LYS A 170 -22.36 -3.56 -5.26
CA LYS A 170 -23.51 -2.94 -4.58
C LYS A 170 -23.52 -1.44 -4.86
N LYS A 171 -24.66 -0.79 -5.08
CA LYS A 171 -24.65 0.69 -5.10
C LYS A 171 -24.17 1.17 -3.73
N SER A 172 -23.09 1.95 -3.69
CA SER A 172 -22.78 2.74 -2.49
C SER A 172 -23.87 3.79 -2.41
N TYR A 173 -24.70 3.76 -1.37
CA TYR A 173 -25.54 4.91 -1.03
C TYR A 173 -24.57 6.08 -0.82
N GLN A 174 -24.61 7.04 -1.75
CA GLN A 174 -24.02 8.37 -1.55
C GLN A 174 -24.94 9.13 -0.60
#